data_AF-A0A940IE58-F1
#
_entry.id   AF-A0A940IE58-F1
#
_cell.length_a   1.000
_cell.length_b   1.000
_cell.length_c   1.000
_cell.angle_alpha   90.00
_cell.angle_beta   90.00
_cell.angle_gamma   90.00
#
_symmetry.space_group_name_H-M   'P 1'
#
loop_
_entity.id
_entity.type
_entity.pdbx_description
1 polymer ?
#
loop_
_entity_poly.entity_id
_entity_poly.type
_entity_poly.pdbx_seq_one_letter_code
_entity_poly.pdbx_strand_id
1 'polypeptide(L)'
;MNLQRILIIDRCLRDTRRKWTLQDLIDACRCTESNSRRSVQADIELMRSKERGYSAPIVVVDRKYYTYSDEQYSLLKQALTGQDVDSVMSAIETIGGYCAFAQMSGVSSSLFQLHERIAVALGLPLPERPADNGEQSAEPQLVRLWIDAEMADEVRTRKLHETQFIEQEEIDGSINIRLNMPLTSELENFIVDNSCCVKVTSPASLQNRIKKRLAR
;
A
#
# COMPACT_ATOMS: atom_id res chain seq x y z
N MET A 1 12.42 -0.32 -23.20
CA MET A 1 11.59 0.77 -22.64
C MET A 1 12.24 1.25 -21.36
N ASN A 2 12.48 2.55 -21.20
CA ASN A 2 13.05 3.10 -19.96
C ASN A 2 12.05 4.10 -19.36
N LEU A 3 11.40 3.73 -18.25
CA LEU A 3 10.35 4.54 -17.61
C LEU A 3 10.87 5.90 -17.13
N GLN A 4 12.12 5.97 -16.66
CA GLN A 4 12.74 7.22 -16.23
C GLN A 4 12.84 8.22 -17.38
N ARG A 5 13.23 7.76 -18.57
CA ARG A 5 13.34 8.60 -19.78
C ARG A 5 11.98 9.12 -20.23
N ILE A 6 10.95 8.27 -20.21
CA ILE A 6 9.57 8.64 -20.54
C ILE A 6 9.05 9.73 -19.60
N LEU A 7 9.30 9.62 -18.28
CA LEU A 7 8.90 10.63 -17.30
C LEU A 7 9.66 11.95 -17.46
N ILE A 8 10.93 11.90 -17.87
CA ILE A 8 11.72 13.10 -18.19
C ILE A 8 11.13 13.79 -19.42
N ILE A 9 10.84 13.05 -20.50
CA ILE A 9 10.24 13.59 -21.72
C ILE A 9 8.88 14.21 -21.39
N ASP A 10 8.02 13.53 -20.63
CA ASP A 10 6.73 14.08 -20.19
C ASP A 10 6.88 15.42 -19.45
N ARG A 11 7.82 15.49 -18.50
CA ARG A 11 8.09 16.73 -17.76
C ARG A 11 8.55 17.86 -18.69
N CYS A 12 9.41 17.55 -19.66
CA CYS A 12 9.90 18.54 -20.62
C CYS A 12 8.75 19.08 -21.47
N LEU A 13 7.94 18.20 -22.07
CA LEU A 13 6.86 18.59 -22.98
C LEU A 13 5.71 19.34 -22.29
N ARG A 14 5.57 19.23 -20.97
CA ARG A 14 4.65 20.07 -20.18
C ARG A 14 5.13 21.48 -19.91
N ASP A 15 6.44 21.75 -19.99
CA ASP A 15 6.99 23.08 -19.76
C ASP A 15 6.89 23.94 -21.03
N THR A 16 5.73 24.56 -21.24
CA THR A 16 5.43 25.41 -22.40
C THR A 16 6.19 26.74 -22.41
N ARG A 17 6.83 27.11 -21.29
CA ARG A 17 7.67 28.31 -21.18
C ARG A 17 8.95 28.21 -22.00
N ARG A 18 9.35 27.00 -22.37
CA ARG A 18 10.53 26.71 -23.20
C ARG A 18 10.12 25.90 -24.42
N LYS A 19 10.78 26.17 -25.55
CA LYS A 19 10.68 25.31 -26.74
C LYS A 19 11.70 24.17 -26.66
N TRP A 20 11.26 22.94 -26.89
CA TRP A 20 12.09 21.74 -26.76
C TRP A 20 12.46 21.16 -28.12
N THR A 21 13.74 21.17 -28.48
CA THR A 21 14.24 20.41 -29.63
C THR A 21 14.52 18.96 -29.25
N LEU A 22 14.69 18.08 -30.24
CA LEU A 22 15.13 16.71 -29.98
C LEU A 22 16.49 16.67 -29.26
N GLN A 23 17.38 17.62 -29.54
CA GLN A 23 18.67 17.72 -28.86
C GLN A 23 18.50 18.08 -27.39
N ASP A 24 17.61 19.04 -27.08
CA ASP A 24 17.29 19.39 -25.69
C ASP A 24 16.72 18.19 -24.91
N LEU A 25 15.85 17.39 -25.55
CA LEU A 25 15.27 16.19 -24.92
C LEU A 25 16.34 15.12 -24.67
N ILE A 26 17.27 14.92 -25.61
CA ILE A 26 18.44 14.03 -25.43
C ILE A 26 19.30 14.52 -24.26
N ASP A 27 19.58 15.82 -24.22
CA ASP A 27 20.40 16.42 -23.18
C ASP A 27 19.73 16.34 -21.79
N ALA A 28 18.41 16.50 -21.72
CA ALA A 28 17.63 16.29 -20.50
C ALA A 28 17.69 14.83 -19.99
N CYS A 29 17.86 13.86 -20.90
CA CYS A 29 17.92 12.44 -20.58
C CYS A 29 19.34 11.93 -20.26
N ARG A 30 20.35 12.81 -20.16
CA ARG A 30 21.76 12.43 -19.94
C ARG A 30 21.99 11.59 -18.68
N CYS A 31 21.16 11.73 -17.66
CA CYS A 31 21.22 10.95 -16.42
C CYS A 31 20.73 9.49 -16.57
N THR A 32 20.27 9.08 -17.76
CA THR A 32 19.83 7.71 -18.03
C THR A 32 20.90 6.91 -18.79
N GLU A 33 21.00 5.61 -18.53
CA GLU A 33 22.01 4.71 -19.12
C GLU A 33 21.92 4.57 -20.66
N SER A 34 20.79 4.96 -21.26
CA SER A 34 20.58 4.93 -22.70
C SER A 34 19.87 6.20 -23.16
N ASN A 35 20.62 7.15 -23.68
CA ASN A 35 20.12 8.47 -24.11
C ASN A 35 20.38 8.75 -25.60
N SER A 36 20.73 7.72 -26.38
CA SER A 36 20.97 7.89 -27.81
C SER A 36 19.77 8.53 -28.51
N ARG A 37 20.02 9.28 -29.59
CA ARG A 37 18.96 9.88 -30.41
C ARG A 37 17.88 8.88 -30.80
N ARG A 38 18.28 7.66 -31.17
CA ARG A 38 17.37 6.55 -31.51
C ARG A 38 16.50 6.13 -30.33
N SER A 39 17.06 6.07 -29.12
CA SER A 39 16.34 5.70 -27.89
C SER A 39 15.28 6.74 -27.52
N VAL A 40 15.61 8.03 -27.58
CA VAL A 40 14.67 9.12 -27.28
C VAL A 40 13.55 9.17 -28.31
N GLN A 41 13.87 9.04 -29.60
CA GLN A 41 12.85 8.99 -30.66
C GLN A 41 11.92 7.79 -30.52
N ALA A 42 12.47 6.60 -30.22
CA ALA A 42 11.66 5.40 -29.98
C ALA A 42 10.71 5.56 -28.79
N ASP A 43 11.14 6.24 -27.72
CA ASP A 43 10.28 6.53 -26.57
C ASP A 43 9.18 7.54 -26.90
N ILE A 44 9.47 8.58 -27.69
CA ILE A 44 8.45 9.53 -28.16
C ILE A 44 7.40 8.79 -29.00
N GLU A 45 7.84 7.90 -29.90
CA GLU A 45 6.95 7.08 -30.72
C GLU A 45 6.11 6.15 -29.83
N LEU A 46 6.72 5.56 -28.80
CA LEU A 46 6.02 4.74 -27.82
C LEU A 46 4.98 5.55 -27.01
N MET A 47 5.31 6.78 -26.59
CA MET A 47 4.38 7.66 -25.88
C MET A 47 3.17 8.02 -26.75
N ARG A 48 3.37 8.22 -28.06
CA ARG A 48 2.27 8.44 -29.01
C ARG A 48 1.39 7.20 -29.23
N SER A 49 1.97 6.01 -29.08
CA SER A 49 1.26 4.76 -29.34
C SER A 49 0.06 4.58 -28.40
N LYS A 50 -1.02 4.01 -28.96
CA LYS A 50 -2.20 3.59 -28.21
C LYS A 50 -2.01 2.27 -27.47
N GLU A 51 -1.00 1.47 -27.84
CA GLU A 51 -0.79 0.10 -27.33
C GLU A 51 -0.56 0.02 -25.82
N ARG A 52 -0.14 1.11 -25.17
CA ARG A 52 0.15 1.14 -23.72
C ARG A 52 -0.68 2.18 -22.96
N GLY A 53 -1.76 2.68 -23.57
CA GLY A 53 -2.65 3.63 -22.91
C GLY A 53 -2.11 5.06 -22.74
N TYR A 54 -0.87 5.34 -23.14
CA TYR A 54 -0.32 6.70 -23.10
C TYR A 54 -1.04 7.65 -24.07
N SER A 55 -1.14 7.27 -25.35
CA SER A 55 -1.79 8.06 -26.40
C SER A 55 -1.42 9.56 -26.36
N ALA A 56 -0.14 9.84 -26.10
CA ALA A 56 0.32 11.19 -25.83
C ALA A 56 0.17 12.09 -27.06
N PRO A 57 -0.47 13.27 -26.95
CA PRO A 57 -0.75 14.16 -28.06
C PRO A 57 0.50 15.00 -28.42
N ILE A 58 1.62 14.34 -28.72
CA ILE A 58 2.90 14.97 -29.01
C ILE A 58 2.96 15.46 -30.46
N VAL A 59 3.00 16.78 -30.66
CA VAL A 59 3.09 17.44 -31.96
C VAL A 59 4.44 18.12 -32.15
N VAL A 60 4.81 18.38 -33.41
CA VAL A 60 6.04 19.10 -33.78
C VAL A 60 5.67 20.44 -34.41
N VAL A 61 6.03 21.54 -33.76
CA VAL A 61 5.81 22.92 -34.18
C VAL A 61 7.09 23.50 -34.80
N ASP A 62 6.95 24.42 -35.75
CA ASP A 62 8.07 25.04 -36.50
C ASP A 62 9.07 24.01 -37.08
N ARG A 63 8.60 22.81 -37.43
CA ARG A 63 9.38 21.67 -37.94
C ARG A 63 10.46 21.09 -37.00
N LYS A 64 10.60 21.60 -35.77
CA LYS A 64 11.68 21.16 -34.86
C LYS A 64 11.35 21.11 -33.37
N TYR A 65 10.28 21.77 -32.93
CA TYR A 65 9.96 21.87 -31.51
C TYR A 65 8.87 20.88 -31.12
N TYR A 66 9.15 20.04 -30.14
CA TYR A 66 8.20 19.07 -29.60
C TYR A 66 7.40 19.71 -28.46
N THR A 67 6.08 19.48 -28.47
CA THR A 67 5.16 19.92 -27.41
C THR A 67 3.95 19.00 -27.36
N TYR A 68 3.20 19.03 -26.27
CA TYR A 68 1.83 18.50 -26.28
C TYR A 68 0.88 19.47 -26.98
N SER A 69 -0.08 18.94 -27.75
CA SER A 69 -1.17 19.75 -28.30
C SER A 69 -2.29 20.00 -27.29
N ASP A 70 -2.37 19.19 -26.24
CA ASP A 70 -3.23 19.41 -25.08
C ASP A 70 -2.35 19.78 -23.87
N GLU A 71 -2.49 21.01 -23.39
CA GLU A 71 -1.72 21.53 -22.25
C GLU A 71 -2.08 20.86 -20.91
N GLN A 72 -3.28 20.26 -20.82
CA GLN A 72 -3.72 19.56 -19.62
C GLN A 72 -3.22 18.12 -19.57
N TYR A 73 -2.72 17.61 -20.70
CA TYR A 73 -2.16 16.27 -20.80
C TYR A 73 -0.97 16.10 -19.86
N SER A 74 -0.96 14.98 -19.15
CA SER A 74 0.15 14.54 -18.32
C SER A 74 0.11 13.03 -18.26
N LEU A 75 1.21 12.38 -18.60
CA LEU A 75 1.33 10.92 -18.56
C LEU A 75 0.89 10.36 -17.20
N LEU A 76 1.25 11.05 -16.11
CA LEU A 76 0.95 10.67 -14.74
C LEU A 76 -0.54 10.81 -14.37
N LYS A 77 -1.30 11.67 -15.07
CA LYS A 77 -2.74 11.85 -14.81
C LYS A 77 -3.58 10.76 -15.48
N GLN A 78 -3.09 10.22 -16.61
CA GLN A 78 -3.75 9.13 -17.33
C GLN A 78 -3.28 7.73 -16.90
N ALA A 79 -2.08 7.61 -16.32
CA ALA A 79 -1.49 6.34 -15.94
C ALA A 79 -2.05 5.71 -14.66
N LEU A 80 -2.92 6.39 -13.93
CA LEU A 80 -3.68 5.79 -12.84
C LEU A 80 -5.05 5.40 -13.39
N THR A 81 -5.18 4.15 -13.80
CA THR A 81 -6.50 3.59 -14.10
C THR A 81 -7.25 3.35 -12.80
N GLY A 82 -8.59 3.30 -12.84
CA GLY A 82 -9.38 2.93 -11.64
C GLY A 82 -8.89 1.62 -11.01
N GLN A 83 -8.47 0.66 -11.85
CA GLN A 83 -7.91 -0.62 -11.40
C GLN A 83 -6.56 -0.48 -10.67
N ASP A 84 -5.70 0.45 -11.08
CA ASP A 84 -4.43 0.73 -10.37
C ASP A 84 -4.71 1.34 -9.00
N VAL A 85 -5.71 2.22 -8.92
CA VAL A 85 -6.17 2.81 -7.66
C VAL A 85 -6.75 1.73 -6.77
N ASP A 86 -7.66 0.90 -7.27
CA ASP A 86 -8.26 -0.22 -6.52
C ASP A 86 -7.19 -1.20 -6.01
N SER A 87 -6.15 -1.46 -6.81
CA SER A 87 -5.04 -2.33 -6.40
C SER A 87 -4.19 -1.70 -5.30
N VAL A 88 -3.90 -0.41 -5.39
CA VAL A 88 -3.19 0.34 -4.34
C VAL A 88 -4.03 0.44 -3.08
N MET A 89 -5.33 0.65 -3.21
CA MET A 89 -6.31 0.66 -2.12
C MET A 89 -6.35 -0.67 -1.39
N SER A 90 -6.48 -1.78 -2.13
CA SER A 90 -6.48 -3.13 -1.56
C SER A 90 -5.15 -3.46 -0.87
N ALA A 91 -4.02 -3.01 -1.43
CA ALA A 91 -2.71 -3.16 -0.78
C ALA A 91 -2.60 -2.35 0.51
N ILE A 92 -3.10 -1.11 0.52
CA ILE A 92 -3.14 -0.25 1.71
C ILE A 92 -4.01 -0.89 2.80
N GLU A 93 -5.19 -1.42 2.45
CA GLU A 93 -6.08 -2.13 3.39
C GLU A 93 -5.41 -3.38 3.96
N THR A 94 -4.77 -4.18 3.12
CA THR A 94 -4.04 -5.38 3.54
C THR A 94 -2.92 -5.02 4.53
N ILE A 95 -2.09 -4.02 4.19
CA ILE A 95 -1.01 -3.55 5.07
C ILE A 95 -1.58 -2.92 6.35
N GLY A 96 -2.69 -2.19 6.25
CA GLY A 96 -3.41 -1.61 7.39
C GLY A 96 -3.88 -2.69 8.37
N GLY A 97 -4.46 -3.78 7.86
CA GLY A 97 -4.86 -4.94 8.68
C GLY A 97 -3.70 -5.58 9.42
N TYR A 98 -2.54 -5.73 8.77
CA TYR A 98 -1.32 -6.20 9.43
C TYR A 98 -0.77 -5.22 10.47
N CYS A 99 -0.86 -3.90 10.22
CA CYS A 99 -0.34 -2.88 11.13
C CYS A 99 -1.24 -2.67 12.37
N ALA A 100 -2.55 -2.89 12.24
CA ALA A 100 -3.50 -2.87 13.36
C ALA A 100 -3.16 -3.93 14.42
N PHE A 101 -2.62 -5.08 13.99
CA PHE A 101 -2.18 -6.16 14.87
C PHE A 101 -0.80 -5.90 15.52
N ALA A 102 0.10 -5.17 14.86
CA ALA A 102 1.47 -4.96 15.33
C ALA A 102 1.65 -3.69 16.21
N GLN A 103 0.58 -2.98 16.57
CA GLN A 103 0.65 -1.67 17.26
C GLN A 103 1.67 -0.70 16.64
N MET A 104 1.77 -0.65 15.31
CA MET A 104 2.69 0.29 14.64
C MET A 104 2.00 1.63 14.36
N SER A 105 1.84 2.46 15.40
CA SER A 105 1.16 3.78 15.34
C SER A 105 1.74 4.74 14.27
N GLY A 106 3.02 4.60 13.92
CA GLY A 106 3.67 5.42 12.90
C GLY A 106 3.37 5.03 11.45
N VAL A 107 3.12 3.73 11.19
CA VAL A 107 2.88 3.22 9.83
C VAL A 107 1.43 3.46 9.41
N SER A 108 0.47 3.31 10.32
CA SER A 108 -0.94 3.63 10.06
C SER A 108 -1.13 5.10 9.68
N SER A 109 -0.45 6.01 10.39
CA SER A 109 -0.45 7.44 10.11
C SER A 109 0.13 7.77 8.72
N SER A 110 1.23 7.11 8.35
CA SER A 110 1.89 7.32 7.05
C SER A 110 1.07 6.75 5.89
N LEU A 111 0.41 5.60 6.07
CA LEU A 111 -0.51 5.01 5.12
C LEU A 111 -1.73 5.89 4.89
N PHE A 112 -2.30 6.43 5.98
CA PHE A 112 -3.43 7.36 5.87
C PHE A 112 -3.05 8.63 5.09
N GLN A 113 -1.90 9.23 5.39
CA GLN A 113 -1.40 10.39 4.64
C GLN A 113 -1.17 10.08 3.16
N LEU A 114 -0.65 8.89 2.84
CA LEU A 114 -0.47 8.46 1.46
C LEU A 114 -1.83 8.32 0.75
N HIS A 115 -2.79 7.68 1.42
CA HIS A 115 -4.13 7.46 0.92
C HIS A 115 -4.87 8.79 0.65
N GLU A 116 -4.78 9.75 1.58
CA GLU A 116 -5.32 11.11 1.42
C GLU A 116 -4.71 11.82 0.21
N ARG A 117 -3.37 11.76 0.04
CA ARG A 117 -2.68 12.39 -1.10
C ARG A 117 -3.11 11.80 -2.44
N ILE A 118 -3.37 10.49 -2.50
CA ILE A 118 -3.88 9.82 -3.71
C ILE A 118 -5.31 10.29 -4.00
N ALA A 119 -6.19 10.32 -3.00
CA ALA A 119 -7.57 10.77 -3.17
C ALA A 119 -7.66 12.22 -3.70
N VAL A 120 -6.86 13.13 -3.13
CA VAL A 120 -6.77 14.54 -3.57
C VAL A 120 -6.23 14.64 -5.01
N ALA A 121 -5.19 13.87 -5.35
CA ALA A 121 -4.61 13.90 -6.69
C ALA A 121 -5.57 13.42 -7.79
N LEU A 122 -6.55 12.58 -7.42
CA LEU A 122 -7.50 11.94 -8.33
C LEU A 122 -8.92 12.54 -8.28
N GLY A 123 -9.17 13.51 -7.39
CA GLY A 123 -10.50 14.09 -7.20
C GLY A 123 -11.54 13.10 -6.67
N LEU A 124 -11.08 12.06 -5.95
CA LEU A 124 -11.95 11.09 -5.31
C LEU A 124 -12.49 11.65 -3.99
N PRO A 125 -13.64 11.16 -3.49
CA PRO A 125 -14.09 11.45 -2.14
C PRO A 125 -12.96 11.16 -1.16
N LEU A 126 -12.69 12.10 -0.26
CA LEU A 126 -11.70 11.87 0.78
C LEU A 126 -12.15 10.64 1.58
N PRO A 127 -11.23 9.71 1.88
CA PRO A 127 -11.55 8.66 2.83
C PRO A 127 -12.05 9.33 4.10
N GLU A 128 -13.13 8.78 4.66
CA GLU A 128 -13.43 9.07 6.05
C GLU A 128 -12.13 8.79 6.80
N ARG A 129 -11.59 9.82 7.48
CA ARG A 129 -10.49 9.62 8.42
C ARG A 129 -10.96 8.43 9.24
N PRO A 130 -10.24 7.29 9.24
CA PRO A 130 -10.65 6.17 10.08
C PRO A 130 -10.84 6.85 11.41
N ALA A 131 -12.08 6.79 11.93
CA ALA A 131 -12.41 7.43 13.18
C ALA A 131 -11.21 7.16 14.05
N ASP A 132 -10.57 8.22 14.56
CA ASP A 132 -9.47 8.01 15.48
C ASP A 132 -10.09 7.06 16.49
N ASN A 133 -9.74 5.78 16.37
CA ASN A 133 -10.26 4.73 17.22
C ASN A 133 -9.43 4.90 18.50
N GLY A 134 -9.18 6.13 18.99
CA GLY A 134 -10.03 6.70 20.03
C GLY A 134 -10.92 5.59 20.54
N GLU A 135 -10.31 4.84 21.44
CA GLU A 135 -10.69 3.52 21.85
C GLU A 135 -12.21 3.40 21.72
N GLN A 136 -12.69 2.53 20.82
CA GLN A 136 -13.91 1.84 21.17
C GLN A 136 -13.52 1.09 22.44
N SER A 137 -13.72 1.75 23.58
CA SER A 137 -13.52 1.23 24.92
C SER A 137 -14.62 0.19 25.15
N ALA A 138 -14.65 -0.85 24.33
CA ALA A 138 -15.02 -2.15 24.82
C ALA A 138 -14.07 -2.42 25.98
N GLU A 139 -14.64 -2.68 27.15
CA GLU A 139 -13.84 -2.89 28.35
C GLU A 139 -12.75 -3.91 28.05
N PRO A 140 -11.49 -3.60 28.38
CA PRO A 140 -10.39 -4.51 28.13
C PRO A 140 -10.68 -5.81 28.89
N GLN A 141 -10.71 -6.91 28.14
CA GLN A 141 -10.94 -8.23 28.70
C GLN A 141 -9.62 -8.98 28.73
N LEU A 142 -9.43 -9.76 29.79
CA LEU A 142 -8.29 -10.64 29.90
C LEU A 142 -8.50 -11.85 28.98
N VAL A 143 -7.75 -11.87 27.89
CA VAL A 143 -7.71 -12.96 26.91
C VAL A 143 -6.51 -13.86 27.23
N ARG A 144 -6.74 -15.17 27.24
CA ARG A 144 -5.68 -16.17 27.36
C ARG A 144 -5.67 -17.06 26.14
N LEU A 145 -4.50 -17.20 25.53
CA LEU A 145 -4.27 -17.99 24.34
C LEU A 145 -3.20 -19.04 24.63
N TRP A 146 -3.45 -20.27 24.20
CA TRP A 146 -2.44 -21.31 24.05
C TRP A 146 -1.90 -21.26 22.62
N ILE A 147 -0.59 -21.37 22.48
CA ILE A 147 0.13 -21.26 21.22
C ILE A 147 1.12 -22.42 21.15
N ASP A 148 1.14 -23.13 20.03
CA ASP A 148 2.05 -24.25 19.83
C ASP A 148 3.52 -23.83 19.72
N ALA A 149 4.41 -24.82 19.74
CA ALA A 149 5.85 -24.61 19.67
C ALA A 149 6.33 -24.01 18.34
N GLU A 150 5.60 -24.25 17.24
CA GLU A 150 5.96 -23.74 15.91
C GLU A 150 5.77 -22.22 15.84
N MET A 151 4.69 -21.70 16.44
CA MET A 151 4.36 -20.28 16.46
C MET A 151 4.93 -19.52 17.67
N ALA A 152 5.40 -20.25 18.70
CA ALA A 152 5.87 -19.66 19.97
C ALA A 152 7.01 -18.65 19.80
N ASP A 153 7.98 -18.92 18.92
CA ASP A 153 9.14 -18.05 18.68
C ASP A 153 8.75 -16.72 18.02
N GLU A 154 7.81 -16.76 17.08
CA GLU A 154 7.30 -15.56 16.41
C GLU A 154 6.53 -14.69 17.40
N VAL A 155 5.68 -15.29 18.23
CA VAL A 155 4.87 -14.59 19.23
C VAL A 155 5.73 -13.98 20.33
N ARG A 156 6.85 -14.62 20.68
CA ARG A 156 7.87 -14.10 21.61
C ARG A 156 8.58 -12.88 21.03
N THR A 157 8.97 -12.97 19.75
CA THR A 157 9.80 -11.95 19.10
C THR A 157 8.99 -10.74 18.65
N ARG A 158 7.82 -10.96 18.04
CA ARG A 158 7.02 -9.90 17.41
C ARG A 158 6.01 -9.24 18.34
N LYS A 159 5.72 -9.79 19.54
CA LYS A 159 4.70 -9.34 20.51
C LYS A 159 3.39 -8.88 19.85
N LEU A 160 2.35 -9.71 19.92
CA LEU A 160 1.03 -9.46 19.35
C LEU A 160 0.33 -8.22 19.94
N HIS A 161 0.70 -7.80 21.16
CA HIS A 161 0.13 -6.63 21.82
C HIS A 161 1.07 -6.13 22.93
N GLU A 162 1.01 -4.84 23.26
CA GLU A 162 1.79 -4.25 24.37
C GLU A 162 1.49 -4.91 25.72
N THR A 163 0.24 -5.31 25.94
CA THR A 163 -0.20 -6.00 27.18
C THR A 163 0.06 -7.52 27.16
N GLN A 164 0.79 -8.03 26.16
CA GLN A 164 1.16 -9.44 26.09
C GLN A 164 2.10 -9.83 27.23
N PHE A 165 1.75 -10.92 27.90
CA PHE A 165 2.58 -11.54 28.92
C PHE A 165 2.55 -13.07 28.78
N ILE A 166 3.71 -13.71 28.80
CA ILE A 166 3.81 -15.18 28.75
C ILE A 166 3.56 -15.69 30.17
N GLU A 167 2.44 -16.37 30.40
CA GLU A 167 2.08 -16.93 31.71
C GLU A 167 2.85 -18.23 31.99
N GLN A 168 2.98 -19.10 30.99
CA GLN A 168 3.63 -20.41 31.13
C GLN A 168 4.31 -20.82 29.82
N GLU A 169 5.41 -21.56 29.95
CA GLU A 169 6.12 -22.22 28.85
C GLU A 169 6.16 -23.71 29.20
N GLU A 170 5.61 -24.51 28.30
CA GLU A 170 5.52 -25.95 28.46
C GLU A 170 6.81 -26.61 27.97
N ILE A 171 7.07 -27.83 28.46
CA ILE A 171 8.28 -28.59 28.12
C ILE A 171 8.32 -28.94 26.62
N ASP A 172 7.16 -29.00 25.97
CA ASP A 172 7.01 -29.27 24.54
C ASP A 172 7.31 -28.04 23.65
N GLY A 173 7.63 -26.89 24.25
CA GLY A 173 7.89 -25.62 23.56
C GLY A 173 6.64 -24.79 23.29
N SER A 174 5.44 -25.26 23.65
CA SER A 174 4.22 -24.46 23.58
C SER A 174 4.18 -23.41 24.68
N ILE A 175 3.45 -22.31 24.44
CA ILE A 175 3.35 -21.18 25.36
C ILE A 175 1.90 -20.82 25.65
N ASN A 176 1.63 -20.45 26.89
CA ASN A 176 0.39 -19.80 27.30
C ASN A 176 0.66 -18.30 27.46
N ILE A 177 -0.06 -17.49 26.70
CA ILE A 177 0.02 -16.03 26.80
C ILE A 177 -1.28 -15.44 27.33
N ARG A 178 -1.17 -14.32 28.04
CA ARG A 178 -2.28 -13.44 28.41
C ARG A 178 -2.14 -12.09 27.73
N LEU A 179 -3.28 -11.53 27.35
CA LEU A 179 -3.43 -10.22 26.71
C LEU A 179 -4.57 -9.50 27.42
N ASN A 180 -4.42 -8.21 27.71
CA ASN A 180 -5.52 -7.39 28.21
C ASN A 180 -5.92 -6.39 27.12
N MET A 181 -6.99 -6.69 26.40
CA MET A 181 -7.43 -5.92 25.25
C MET A 181 -8.93 -6.11 24.97
N PRO A 182 -9.59 -5.17 24.28
CA PRO A 182 -10.95 -5.37 23.80
C PRO A 182 -11.04 -6.57 22.83
N LEU A 183 -12.19 -7.25 22.82
CA LEU A 183 -12.46 -8.36 21.89
C LEU A 183 -12.82 -7.84 20.50
N THR A 184 -11.79 -7.47 19.72
CA THR A 184 -11.96 -6.93 18.36
C THR A 184 -12.11 -8.04 17.30
N SER A 185 -12.63 -7.67 16.14
CA SER A 185 -12.72 -8.55 14.97
C SER A 185 -11.34 -8.96 14.45
N GLU A 186 -10.30 -8.14 14.62
CA GLU A 186 -8.93 -8.51 14.20
C GLU A 186 -8.38 -9.65 15.05
N LEU A 187 -8.57 -9.59 16.37
CA LEU A 187 -8.17 -10.69 17.27
C LEU A 187 -8.86 -12.00 16.87
N GLU A 188 -10.16 -11.95 16.55
CA GLU A 188 -10.87 -13.12 16.08
C GLU A 188 -10.36 -13.67 14.77
N ASN A 189 -10.11 -12.81 13.78
CA ASN A 189 -9.58 -13.23 12.49
C ASN A 189 -8.20 -13.87 12.67
N PHE A 190 -7.31 -13.25 13.45
CA PHE A 190 -6.00 -13.83 13.76
C PHE A 190 -6.13 -15.25 14.35
N ILE A 191 -7.04 -15.45 15.31
CA ILE A 191 -7.26 -16.78 15.91
C ILE A 191 -7.83 -17.78 14.90
N VAL A 192 -8.76 -17.36 14.04
CA VAL A 192 -9.36 -18.23 13.01
C VAL A 192 -8.32 -18.62 11.96
N ASP A 193 -7.56 -17.64 11.47
CA ASP A 193 -6.52 -17.82 10.45
C ASP A 193 -5.40 -18.73 10.97
N ASN A 194 -5.10 -18.66 12.27
CA ASN A 194 -4.09 -19.47 12.95
C ASN A 194 -4.70 -20.58 13.81
N SER A 195 -5.89 -21.07 13.47
CA SER A 195 -6.65 -22.02 14.32
C SER A 195 -5.98 -23.39 14.52
N CYS A 196 -4.98 -23.74 13.72
CA CYS A 196 -4.16 -24.94 13.90
C CYS A 196 -3.17 -24.82 15.07
N CYS A 197 -2.57 -23.64 15.25
CA CYS A 197 -1.49 -23.38 16.19
C CYS A 197 -1.90 -22.51 17.39
N VAL A 198 -3.04 -21.81 17.31
CA VAL A 198 -3.54 -20.90 18.35
C VAL A 198 -4.91 -21.34 18.85
N LYS A 199 -5.06 -21.45 20.17
CA LYS A 199 -6.31 -21.81 20.84
C LYS A 199 -6.67 -20.83 21.94
N VAL A 200 -7.95 -20.46 22.01
CA VAL A 200 -8.45 -19.57 23.07
C VAL A 200 -8.73 -20.38 24.32
N THR A 201 -8.00 -20.11 25.40
CA THR A 201 -8.22 -20.69 26.72
C THR A 201 -9.22 -19.86 27.54
N SER A 202 -9.28 -18.54 27.32
CA SER A 202 -10.21 -17.63 28.00
C SER A 202 -10.35 -16.32 27.22
N PRO A 203 -11.50 -15.59 27.26
CA PRO A 203 -12.77 -15.92 27.91
C PRO A 203 -13.67 -16.86 27.07
N ALA A 204 -14.65 -17.50 27.71
CA ALA A 204 -15.59 -18.42 27.06
C ALA A 204 -16.45 -17.73 25.97
N SER A 205 -16.72 -16.44 26.13
CA SER A 205 -17.40 -15.60 25.12
C SER A 205 -16.64 -15.60 23.80
N LEU A 206 -15.32 -15.39 23.84
CA LEU A 206 -14.45 -15.42 22.66
C LEU A 206 -14.38 -16.83 22.07
N GLN A 207 -14.21 -17.87 22.89
CA GLN A 207 -14.20 -19.26 22.41
C GLN A 207 -15.46 -19.60 21.60
N ASN A 208 -16.64 -19.21 22.10
CA ASN A 208 -17.91 -19.46 21.43
C ASN A 208 -18.02 -18.71 20.10
N ARG A 209 -17.51 -17.46 20.03
CA ARG A 209 -17.46 -16.69 18.78
C ARG A 209 -16.58 -17.38 17.74
N ILE A 210 -15.36 -17.79 18.13
CA ILE A 210 -14.42 -18.49 17.25
C ILE A 210 -15.01 -19.82 16.75
N LYS A 211 -15.58 -20.65 17.65
CA LYS A 211 -16.22 -21.91 17.29
C LYS A 211 -17.35 -21.71 16.26
N LYS A 212 -18.17 -20.67 16.43
CA LYS A 212 -19.26 -20.34 15.50
C LYS A 212 -18.74 -19.92 14.13
N ARG A 213 -17.56 -19.28 14.06
CA ARG A 213 -16.93 -18.88 12.79
C ARG A 213 -16.24 -20.04 12.08
N LEU A 214 -15.63 -20.98 12.82
CA LEU A 214 -15.00 -22.18 12.25
C LEU A 214 -16.02 -23.22 11.77
N ALA A 215 -17.26 -23.16 12.26
CA ALA A 215 -18.34 -24.08 11.88
C ALA A 215 -19.12 -23.64 10.61
N ARG A 216 -18.70 -22.55 9.95
CA ARG A 216 -19.36 -21.94 8.80
C ARG A 216 -18.53 -22.13 7.54
#